data_AF-A0A7C1KLS4-F1
#
_entry.id   AF-A0A7C1KLS4-F1
#
_cell.length_a   1.000
_cell.length_b   1.000
_cell.length_c   1.000
_cell.angle_alpha   90.00
_cell.angle_beta   90.00
_cell.angle_gamma   90.00
#
_symmetry.space_group_name_H-M   'P 1'
#
loop_
_entity.id
_entity.type
_entity.pdbx_description
1 polymer ?
#
loop_
_entity_poly.entity_id
_entity_poly.type
_entity_poly.pdbx_seq_one_letter_code
_entity_poly.pdbx_strand_id
1 'polypeptide(L)'
;MKVKLLVLSLILLICLKVSTSLANNSTFISYVNQNKQNPTDYLMGKLRDNDVILLGERHNQGHQLEMVNSFIQRMSKEHPSIILALEISTDEQNRVDYFLETGTGLEEIKFPSHLSSTLYKDLLITARESGVKVLAIDMPPRVFKHTKITRDEYMANTLISEIEETNKAYKIFALVGSIHTIKAPIEWLTADNSYKYLGLLLNKKNPKLKVSSIYQEINKPDSDIDKSLSNFEECIACNIGEPFSLYEGSSLRLLNCKPINIPQAFDGVIYHH
;
A
#
# COMPACT_ATOMS: atom_id res chain seq x y z
N MET A 1 -26.35 -0.32 49.61
CA MET A 1 -26.37 -1.57 48.80
C MET A 1 -26.21 -1.32 47.30
N LYS A 2 -27.00 -0.43 46.68
CA LYS A 2 -26.96 -0.17 45.21
C LYS A 2 -25.59 0.30 44.68
N VAL A 3 -24.88 1.17 45.40
CA VAL A 3 -23.55 1.68 44.98
C VAL A 3 -22.48 0.57 44.96
N LYS A 4 -22.48 -0.35 45.93
CA LYS A 4 -21.54 -1.49 45.96
C LYS A 4 -21.78 -2.46 44.80
N LEU A 5 -23.05 -2.70 44.44
CA LEU A 5 -23.40 -3.55 43.31
C LEU A 5 -22.94 -2.96 41.97
N LEU A 6 -23.07 -1.63 41.83
CA LEU A 6 -22.72 -0.88 40.61
C LEU A 6 -21.19 -0.78 40.41
N VAL A 7 -20.43 -0.64 41.51
CA VAL A 7 -18.97 -0.69 41.48
C VAL A 7 -18.48 -2.10 41.11
N LEU A 8 -19.08 -3.16 41.67
CA LEU A 8 -18.70 -4.54 41.35
C LEU A 8 -18.94 -4.88 39.86
N SER A 9 -20.08 -4.47 39.31
CA SER A 9 -20.38 -4.71 37.90
C SER A 9 -19.51 -3.88 36.97
N LEU A 10 -19.11 -2.66 37.35
CA LEU A 10 -18.14 -1.87 36.59
C LEU A 10 -16.75 -2.54 36.59
N ILE A 11 -16.27 -3.02 37.74
CA ILE A 11 -15.00 -3.76 37.85
C ILE A 11 -15.03 -5.03 36.99
N LEU A 12 -16.11 -5.81 37.08
CA LEU A 12 -16.27 -7.02 36.27
C LEU A 12 -16.25 -6.70 34.76
N LEU A 13 -16.92 -5.63 34.34
CA LEU A 13 -16.93 -5.18 32.94
C LEU A 13 -15.52 -4.77 32.47
N ILE A 14 -14.75 -4.08 33.32
CA ILE A 14 -13.36 -3.69 33.03
C ILE A 14 -12.48 -4.96 32.93
N CYS A 15 -12.56 -5.87 33.90
CA CYS A 15 -11.80 -7.12 33.89
C CYS A 15 -12.11 -7.97 32.65
N LEU A 16 -13.37 -8.06 32.25
CA LEU A 16 -13.77 -8.77 31.03
C LEU A 16 -13.16 -8.11 29.79
N LYS A 17 -13.26 -6.79 29.66
CA LYS A 17 -12.66 -6.05 28.52
C LYS A 17 -11.14 -6.20 28.43
N VAL A 18 -10.45 -6.13 29.57
CA VAL A 18 -8.99 -6.32 29.63
C VAL A 18 -8.62 -7.75 29.23
N SER A 19 -9.33 -8.76 29.75
CA SER A 19 -9.06 -10.17 29.43
C SER A 19 -9.29 -10.48 27.96
N THR A 20 -10.36 -9.94 27.36
CA THR A 20 -10.63 -10.09 25.92
C THR A 20 -9.57 -9.40 25.07
N SER A 21 -9.11 -8.21 25.48
CA SER A 21 -8.05 -7.47 24.76
C SER A 21 -6.74 -8.27 24.73
N LEU A 22 -6.33 -8.81 25.88
CA LEU A 22 -5.10 -9.62 25.99
C LEU A 22 -5.17 -10.91 25.15
N ALA A 23 -6.30 -11.62 25.17
CA ALA A 23 -6.50 -12.82 24.37
C ALA A 23 -6.51 -12.53 22.86
N ASN A 24 -7.04 -11.38 22.46
CA ASN A 24 -7.05 -10.93 21.07
C ASN A 24 -5.64 -10.58 20.60
N ASN A 25 -4.87 -9.85 21.42
CA ASN A 25 -3.49 -9.48 21.10
C ASN A 25 -2.60 -10.73 20.97
N SER A 26 -2.72 -11.69 21.88
CA SER A 26 -1.93 -12.93 21.81
C SER A 26 -2.26 -13.74 20.56
N THR A 27 -3.54 -13.80 20.17
CA THR A 27 -3.99 -14.47 18.94
C THR A 27 -3.43 -13.79 17.70
N PHE A 28 -3.52 -12.46 17.62
CA PHE A 28 -2.98 -11.68 16.51
C PHE A 28 -1.46 -11.86 16.37
N ILE A 29 -0.71 -11.73 17.46
CA ILE A 29 0.75 -11.87 17.44
C ILE A 29 1.18 -13.31 17.15
N SER A 30 0.44 -14.32 17.64
CA SER A 30 0.68 -15.71 17.28
C SER A 30 0.48 -15.94 15.79
N TYR A 31 -0.59 -15.39 15.21
CA TYR A 31 -0.85 -15.45 13.78
C TYR A 31 0.29 -14.80 12.97
N VAL A 32 0.70 -13.58 13.32
CA VAL A 32 1.81 -12.90 12.63
C VAL A 32 3.10 -13.72 12.74
N ASN A 33 3.44 -14.24 13.92
CA ASN A 33 4.64 -15.06 14.11
C ASN A 33 4.66 -16.33 13.24
N GLN A 34 3.51 -16.98 13.07
CA GLN A 34 3.40 -18.20 12.29
C GLN A 34 3.40 -17.95 10.77
N ASN A 35 2.99 -16.76 10.33
CA ASN A 35 2.76 -16.45 8.92
C ASN A 35 3.68 -15.36 8.35
N LYS A 36 4.58 -14.80 9.18
CA LYS A 36 5.53 -13.78 8.75
C LYS A 36 6.47 -14.34 7.67
N GLN A 37 6.75 -13.49 6.71
CA GLN A 37 7.61 -13.77 5.56
C GLN A 37 8.60 -12.63 5.38
N ASN A 38 9.71 -12.91 4.69
CA ASN A 38 10.55 -11.85 4.16
C ASN A 38 9.73 -10.99 3.15
N PRO A 39 9.77 -9.65 3.23
CA PRO A 39 8.96 -8.78 2.38
C PRO A 39 9.19 -8.96 0.88
N THR A 40 10.44 -9.14 0.46
CA THR A 40 10.77 -9.35 -0.96
C THR A 40 10.23 -10.70 -1.44
N ASP A 41 10.41 -11.78 -0.68
CA ASP A 41 9.85 -13.10 -1.03
C ASP A 41 8.32 -13.06 -1.09
N TYR A 42 7.69 -12.37 -0.15
CA TYR A 42 6.24 -12.18 -0.11
C TYR A 42 5.73 -11.48 -1.37
N LEU A 43 6.33 -10.35 -1.75
CA LEU A 43 5.96 -9.62 -2.96
C LEU A 43 6.19 -10.46 -4.23
N MET A 44 7.28 -11.22 -4.30
CA MET A 44 7.54 -12.14 -5.42
C MET A 44 6.48 -13.26 -5.50
N GLY A 45 6.04 -13.78 -4.35
CA GLY A 45 4.92 -14.71 -4.26
C GLY A 45 3.63 -14.08 -4.82
N LYS A 46 3.30 -12.86 -4.39
CA LYS A 46 2.12 -12.13 -4.88
C LYS A 46 2.18 -11.85 -6.38
N LEU A 47 3.37 -11.58 -6.91
CA LEU A 47 3.57 -11.30 -8.33
C LEU A 47 3.28 -12.51 -9.21
N ARG A 48 3.61 -13.71 -8.71
CA ARG A 48 3.28 -14.97 -9.36
C ARG A 48 1.78 -15.14 -9.52
N ASP A 49 1.03 -14.86 -8.46
CA ASP A 49 -0.40 -15.18 -8.35
C ASP A 49 -1.32 -14.09 -8.90
N ASN A 50 -0.84 -12.84 -9.02
CA ASN A 50 -1.65 -11.66 -9.35
C ASN A 50 -1.12 -10.92 -10.58
N ASP A 51 -2.00 -10.32 -11.35
CA ASP A 51 -1.66 -9.52 -12.54
C ASP A 51 -1.18 -8.13 -12.14
N VAL A 52 -1.78 -7.56 -11.08
CA VAL A 52 -1.42 -6.26 -10.52
C VAL A 52 -1.15 -6.40 -9.02
N ILE A 53 -0.02 -5.88 -8.57
CA ILE A 53 0.24 -5.61 -7.15
C ILE A 53 0.14 -4.11 -6.93
N LEU A 54 -0.71 -3.70 -6.00
CA LEU A 54 -0.74 -2.34 -5.48
C LEU A 54 -0.02 -2.35 -4.13
N LEU A 55 1.15 -1.71 -4.06
CA LEU A 55 1.88 -1.50 -2.81
C LEU A 55 1.69 -0.07 -2.33
N GLY A 56 1.06 0.05 -1.18
CA GLY A 56 0.81 1.31 -0.50
C GLY A 56 2.05 1.77 0.25
N GLU A 57 2.56 2.96 -0.05
CA GLU A 57 3.60 3.62 0.75
C GLU A 57 3.03 4.72 1.64
N ARG A 58 3.75 4.98 2.72
CA ARG A 58 3.71 6.29 3.35
C ARG A 58 4.81 7.12 2.71
N HIS A 59 4.48 8.26 2.13
CA HIS A 59 5.46 9.08 1.43
C HIS A 59 6.62 9.52 2.34
N ASN A 60 7.80 9.66 1.73
CA ASN A 60 9.03 10.14 2.35
C ASN A 60 9.62 9.19 3.42
N GLN A 61 9.45 7.89 3.24
CA GLN A 61 9.95 6.86 4.16
C GLN A 61 11.05 6.05 3.49
N GLY A 62 12.32 6.44 3.74
CA GLY A 62 13.49 5.88 3.05
C GLY A 62 13.56 4.35 3.11
N HIS A 63 13.35 3.76 4.29
CA HIS A 63 13.38 2.31 4.49
C HIS A 63 12.35 1.54 3.63
N GLN A 64 11.16 2.13 3.39
CA GLN A 64 10.15 1.52 2.51
C GLN A 64 10.67 1.46 1.07
N LEU A 65 11.29 2.55 0.61
CA LEU A 65 11.80 2.65 -0.75
C LEU A 65 13.09 1.85 -0.98
N GLU A 66 13.94 1.71 0.03
CA GLU A 66 15.09 0.79 0.00
C GLU A 66 14.66 -0.67 -0.19
N MET A 67 13.62 -1.11 0.52
CA MET A 67 13.01 -2.42 0.32
C MET A 67 12.43 -2.56 -1.09
N VAL A 68 11.74 -1.52 -1.59
CA VAL A 68 11.20 -1.53 -2.96
C VAL A 68 12.31 -1.60 -4.01
N ASN A 69 13.42 -0.87 -3.84
CA ASN A 69 14.59 -0.96 -4.74
C ASN A 69 15.14 -2.39 -4.82
N SER A 70 15.30 -3.04 -3.66
CA SER A 70 15.74 -4.44 -3.59
C SER A 70 14.77 -5.37 -4.30
N PHE A 71 13.46 -5.12 -4.18
CA PHE A 71 12.43 -5.86 -4.90
C PHE A 71 12.47 -5.61 -6.42
N ILE A 72 12.65 -4.36 -6.87
CA ILE A 72 12.76 -4.01 -8.30
C ILE A 72 13.89 -4.80 -8.99
N GLN A 73 15.05 -4.86 -8.35
CA GLN A 73 16.21 -5.59 -8.91
C GLN A 73 15.97 -7.10 -9.02
N ARG A 74 15.16 -7.68 -8.13
CA ARG A 74 14.80 -9.10 -8.19
C ARG A 74 13.67 -9.36 -9.18
N MET A 75 12.60 -8.55 -9.13
CA MET A 75 11.43 -8.72 -9.98
C MET A 75 11.80 -8.59 -11.47
N SER A 76 12.75 -7.71 -11.82
CA SER A 76 13.20 -7.52 -13.21
C SER A 76 13.88 -8.76 -13.79
N LYS A 77 14.63 -9.50 -12.96
CA LYS A 77 15.32 -10.73 -13.35
C LYS A 77 14.35 -11.89 -13.56
N GLU A 78 13.34 -12.00 -12.70
CA GLU A 78 12.37 -13.11 -12.74
C GLU A 78 11.18 -12.81 -13.69
N HIS A 79 10.87 -11.53 -13.91
CA HIS A 79 9.80 -11.06 -14.78
C HIS A 79 10.28 -9.90 -15.67
N PRO A 80 11.00 -10.18 -16.77
CA PRO A 80 11.57 -9.13 -17.65
C PRO A 80 10.52 -8.24 -18.33
N SER A 81 9.26 -8.66 -18.32
CA SER A 81 8.10 -7.94 -18.82
C SER A 81 7.24 -7.43 -17.67
N ILE A 82 7.84 -6.92 -16.61
CA ILE A 82 7.12 -6.23 -15.53
C ILE A 82 7.13 -4.73 -15.77
N ILE A 83 6.03 -4.08 -15.44
CA ILE A 83 5.91 -2.62 -15.45
C ILE A 83 5.94 -2.13 -14.00
N LEU A 84 6.81 -1.16 -13.73
CA LEU A 84 6.82 -0.39 -12.50
C LEU A 84 5.92 0.84 -12.68
N ALA A 85 4.72 0.81 -12.11
CA ALA A 85 3.84 1.97 -12.09
C ALA A 85 4.12 2.84 -10.86
N LEU A 86 4.38 4.13 -11.05
CA LEU A 86 4.73 5.06 -9.98
C LEU A 86 3.73 6.22 -9.94
N GLU A 87 3.46 6.74 -8.73
CA GLU A 87 2.68 7.97 -8.49
C GLU A 87 3.41 9.25 -8.97
N ILE A 88 3.88 9.22 -10.22
CA ILE A 88 4.44 10.34 -10.96
C ILE A 88 3.33 10.85 -11.90
N SER A 89 3.22 12.17 -12.05
CA SER A 89 2.27 12.79 -12.98
C SER A 89 2.51 12.29 -14.40
N THR A 90 1.46 11.82 -15.08
CA THR A 90 1.52 11.35 -16.49
C THR A 90 2.13 12.37 -17.46
N ASP A 91 2.08 13.67 -17.15
CA ASP A 91 2.75 14.73 -17.92
C ASP A 91 4.28 14.60 -17.97
N GLU A 92 4.88 13.89 -17.02
CA GLU A 92 6.31 13.67 -16.93
C GLU A 92 6.74 12.38 -17.63
N GLN A 93 5.82 11.58 -18.20
CA GLN A 93 6.13 10.29 -18.84
C GLN A 93 7.23 10.43 -19.90
N ASN A 94 7.16 11.45 -20.78
CA ASN A 94 8.19 11.66 -21.81
C ASN A 94 9.59 11.90 -21.22
N ARG A 95 9.69 12.53 -20.04
CA ARG A 95 10.97 12.77 -19.36
C ARG A 95 11.46 11.52 -18.65
N VAL A 96 10.54 10.75 -18.07
CA VAL A 96 10.83 9.42 -17.51
C VAL A 96 11.39 8.53 -18.62
N ASP A 97 10.71 8.41 -19.75
CA ASP A 97 11.14 7.59 -20.88
C ASP A 97 12.50 8.04 -21.42
N TYR A 98 12.70 9.36 -21.59
CA TYR A 98 13.97 9.92 -22.01
C TYR A 98 15.11 9.56 -21.05
N PHE A 99 14.89 9.64 -19.74
CA PHE A 99 15.88 9.23 -18.75
C PHE A 99 16.17 7.73 -18.80
N LEU A 100 15.14 6.89 -18.89
CA LEU A 100 15.31 5.44 -18.98
C LEU A 100 16.14 5.04 -20.21
N GLU A 101 15.91 5.68 -21.36
CA GLU A 101 16.62 5.41 -22.60
C GLU A 101 18.06 5.94 -22.59
N THR A 102 18.25 7.19 -22.16
CA THR A 102 19.54 7.90 -22.36
C THR A 102 20.43 7.94 -21.12
N GLY A 103 19.85 7.78 -19.93
CA GLY A 103 20.52 8.02 -18.65
C GLY A 103 20.72 9.51 -18.32
N THR A 104 20.15 10.43 -19.09
CA THR A 104 20.25 11.88 -18.86
C THR A 104 18.87 12.49 -18.54
N GLY A 105 18.83 13.70 -18.00
CA GLY A 105 17.57 14.41 -17.72
C GLY A 105 16.84 14.02 -16.44
N LEU A 106 17.42 13.18 -15.56
CA LEU A 106 16.83 12.80 -14.26
C LEU A 106 16.43 14.01 -13.41
N GLU A 107 17.26 15.04 -13.40
CA GLU A 107 17.05 16.28 -12.65
C GLU A 107 15.89 17.13 -13.17
N GLU A 108 15.44 16.88 -14.41
CA GLU A 108 14.35 17.62 -15.04
C GLU A 108 12.97 17.03 -14.74
N ILE A 109 12.93 15.80 -14.22
CA ILE A 109 11.68 15.11 -13.85
C ILE A 109 11.11 15.78 -12.60
N LYS A 110 9.86 16.23 -12.70
CA LYS A 110 9.16 16.90 -11.59
C LYS A 110 8.34 15.89 -10.79
N PHE A 111 8.48 15.96 -9.47
CA PHE A 111 7.68 15.17 -8.54
C PHE A 111 6.69 16.08 -7.81
N PRO A 112 5.48 15.59 -7.49
CA PRO A 112 4.57 16.25 -6.57
C PRO A 112 5.27 16.57 -5.24
N SER A 113 4.93 17.71 -4.61
CA SER A 113 5.60 18.20 -3.40
C SER A 113 5.45 17.29 -2.18
N HIS A 114 4.51 16.35 -2.20
CA HIS A 114 4.33 15.37 -1.12
C HIS A 114 5.25 14.16 -1.26
N LEU A 115 5.92 13.98 -2.41
CA LEU A 115 6.89 12.92 -2.67
C LEU A 115 8.33 13.43 -2.50
N SER A 116 9.20 12.56 -2.02
CA SER A 116 10.64 12.84 -1.94
C SER A 116 11.23 12.69 -3.31
N SER A 117 11.63 13.81 -3.90
CA SER A 117 12.28 13.81 -5.22
C SER A 117 13.54 12.95 -5.23
N THR A 118 14.34 12.95 -4.16
CA THR A 118 15.53 12.12 -4.06
C THR A 118 15.21 10.63 -4.09
N LEU A 119 14.28 10.17 -3.24
CA LEU A 119 14.00 8.74 -3.15
C LEU A 119 13.31 8.19 -4.40
N TYR A 120 12.44 8.98 -5.04
CA TYR A 120 11.84 8.57 -6.31
C TYR A 120 12.83 8.57 -7.47
N LYS A 121 13.83 9.47 -7.46
CA LYS A 121 14.94 9.40 -8.43
C LYS A 121 15.75 8.11 -8.25
N ASP A 122 15.98 7.65 -7.03
CA ASP A 122 16.67 6.38 -6.77
C ASP A 122 15.88 5.17 -7.32
N LEU A 123 14.54 5.20 -7.23
CA LEU A 123 13.68 4.19 -7.88
C LEU A 123 13.86 4.21 -9.40
N LEU A 124 13.89 5.39 -10.03
CA LEU A 124 14.08 5.52 -11.47
C LEU A 124 15.47 5.04 -11.90
N ILE A 125 16.52 5.37 -11.15
CA ILE A 125 17.88 4.86 -11.39
C ILE A 125 17.87 3.34 -11.35
N THR A 126 17.30 2.75 -10.29
CA THR A 126 17.23 1.30 -10.12
C THR A 126 16.42 0.63 -11.24
N ALA A 127 15.30 1.24 -11.65
CA ALA A 127 14.48 0.75 -12.76
C ALA A 127 15.26 0.76 -14.08
N ARG A 128 16.00 1.84 -14.36
CA ARG A 128 16.88 1.96 -15.54
C ARG A 128 17.96 0.89 -15.54
N GLU A 129 18.70 0.76 -14.46
CA GLU A 129 19.77 -0.26 -14.32
C GLU A 129 19.23 -1.69 -14.45
N SER A 130 17.97 -1.89 -14.05
CA SER A 130 17.26 -3.16 -14.13
C SER A 130 16.53 -3.39 -15.46
N GLY A 131 16.55 -2.43 -16.39
CA GLY A 131 15.82 -2.52 -17.67
C GLY A 131 14.29 -2.61 -17.52
N VAL A 132 13.73 -2.08 -16.43
CA VAL A 132 12.29 -2.13 -16.13
C VAL A 132 11.59 -0.93 -16.77
N LYS A 133 10.47 -1.19 -17.48
CA LYS A 133 9.58 -0.13 -17.97
C LYS A 133 8.94 0.58 -16.78
N VAL A 134 8.97 1.92 -16.76
CA VAL A 134 8.27 2.74 -15.79
C VAL A 134 7.04 3.39 -16.42
N LEU A 135 5.92 3.37 -15.69
CA LEU A 135 4.69 4.05 -16.05
C LEU A 135 4.34 5.08 -14.99
N ALA A 136 4.32 6.35 -15.35
CA ALA A 136 3.75 7.43 -14.56
C ALA A 136 2.22 7.31 -14.60
N ILE A 137 1.56 7.23 -13.44
CA ILE A 137 0.10 6.98 -13.40
C ILE A 137 -0.72 8.11 -12.78
N ASP A 138 -0.09 9.07 -12.09
CA ASP A 138 -0.82 10.09 -11.37
C ASP A 138 -1.46 11.13 -12.30
N MET A 139 -2.57 11.69 -11.81
CA MET A 139 -3.32 12.74 -12.49
C MET A 139 -2.51 14.04 -12.49
N PRO A 140 -2.30 14.66 -13.66
CA PRO A 140 -1.65 15.94 -13.73
C PRO A 140 -2.47 17.06 -13.08
N PRO A 141 -1.84 18.05 -12.42
CA PRO A 141 -2.55 19.19 -11.82
C PRO A 141 -3.44 19.96 -12.80
N ARG A 142 -3.06 19.99 -14.09
CA ARG A 142 -3.86 20.62 -15.15
C ARG A 142 -5.18 19.87 -15.40
N VAL A 143 -5.19 18.54 -15.27
CA VAL A 143 -6.38 17.72 -15.48
C VAL A 143 -7.34 17.90 -14.30
N PHE A 144 -6.81 17.97 -13.07
CA PHE A 144 -7.59 18.12 -11.84
C PHE A 144 -8.59 19.28 -11.87
N LYS A 145 -8.21 20.42 -12.48
CA LYS A 145 -9.05 21.63 -12.56
C LYS A 145 -10.18 21.54 -13.60
N HIS A 146 -10.15 20.56 -14.49
CA HIS A 146 -11.01 20.51 -15.67
C HIS A 146 -11.83 19.21 -15.77
N THR A 147 -11.81 18.37 -14.74
CA THR A 147 -12.50 17.09 -14.75
C THR A 147 -13.27 16.83 -13.46
N LYS A 148 -14.22 15.90 -13.55
CA LYS A 148 -14.95 15.36 -12.39
C LYS A 148 -14.43 13.99 -11.95
N ILE A 149 -13.49 13.40 -12.71
CA ILE A 149 -12.89 12.13 -12.33
C ILE A 149 -11.93 12.35 -11.15
N THR A 150 -11.83 11.37 -10.27
CA THR A 150 -10.89 11.41 -9.14
C THR A 150 -9.47 11.05 -9.56
N ARG A 151 -8.46 11.33 -8.71
CA ARG A 151 -7.07 10.86 -8.92
C ARG A 151 -7.03 9.33 -9.08
N ASP A 152 -7.77 8.61 -8.25
CA ASP A 152 -7.85 7.14 -8.31
C ASP A 152 -8.49 6.64 -9.61
N GLU A 153 -9.57 7.30 -10.07
CA GLU A 153 -10.22 6.96 -11.34
C GLU A 153 -9.28 7.19 -12.52
N TYR A 154 -8.47 8.25 -12.48
CA TYR A 154 -7.45 8.53 -13.49
C TYR A 154 -6.34 7.48 -13.47
N MET A 155 -5.74 7.20 -12.31
CA MET A 155 -4.74 6.13 -12.16
C MET A 155 -5.27 4.78 -12.65
N ALA A 156 -6.51 4.44 -12.29
CA ALA A 156 -7.15 3.21 -12.75
C ALA A 156 -7.32 3.17 -14.27
N ASN A 157 -7.73 4.28 -14.89
CA ASN A 157 -7.85 4.37 -16.34
C ASN A 157 -6.48 4.20 -17.02
N THR A 158 -5.45 4.89 -16.54
CA THR A 158 -4.08 4.78 -17.08
C THR A 158 -3.58 3.34 -17.03
N LEU A 159 -3.77 2.65 -15.90
CA LEU A 159 -3.38 1.23 -15.77
C LEU A 159 -4.17 0.32 -16.70
N ILE A 160 -5.49 0.51 -16.83
CA ILE A 160 -6.32 -0.30 -17.72
C ILE A 160 -5.94 -0.08 -19.19
N SER A 161 -5.72 1.17 -19.60
CA SER A 161 -5.25 1.49 -20.95
C SER A 161 -3.93 0.78 -21.28
N GLU A 162 -2.95 0.83 -20.37
CA GLU A 162 -1.68 0.11 -20.55
C GLU A 162 -1.87 -1.41 -20.67
N ILE A 163 -2.74 -2.00 -19.85
CA ILE A 163 -3.05 -3.43 -19.89
C ILE A 163 -3.72 -3.82 -21.22
N GLU A 164 -4.63 -2.99 -21.73
CA GLU A 164 -5.35 -3.24 -22.98
C GLU A 164 -4.46 -3.06 -24.21
N GLU A 165 -3.62 -2.01 -24.25
CA GLU A 165 -2.75 -1.69 -25.38
C GLU A 165 -1.63 -2.71 -25.57
N THR A 166 -1.08 -3.25 -24.48
CA THR A 166 0.07 -4.14 -24.55
C THR A 166 -0.26 -5.55 -25.06
N ASN A 167 -1.54 -5.96 -25.03
CA ASN A 167 -2.06 -7.26 -25.50
C ASN A 167 -1.20 -8.49 -25.12
N LYS A 168 -0.46 -8.38 -24.02
CA LYS A 168 0.49 -9.35 -23.49
C LYS A 168 0.22 -9.48 -22.00
N ALA A 169 0.54 -10.65 -21.45
CA ALA A 169 0.45 -10.92 -20.02
C ALA A 169 1.56 -10.16 -19.25
N TYR A 170 1.45 -8.84 -19.15
CA TYR A 170 2.33 -8.04 -18.30
C TYR A 170 1.86 -8.13 -16.85
N LYS A 171 2.83 -8.26 -15.95
CA LYS A 171 2.63 -8.03 -14.52
C LYS A 171 2.85 -6.55 -14.24
N ILE A 172 2.03 -5.94 -13.40
CA ILE A 172 2.20 -4.56 -12.96
C ILE A 172 2.48 -4.55 -11.47
N PHE A 173 3.56 -3.87 -11.08
CA PHE A 173 3.79 -3.49 -9.69
C PHE A 173 3.62 -1.99 -9.58
N ALA A 174 2.58 -1.55 -8.87
CA ALA A 174 2.25 -0.15 -8.66
C ALA A 174 2.62 0.28 -7.24
N LEU A 175 3.49 1.28 -7.13
CA LEU A 175 3.82 1.96 -5.88
C LEU A 175 3.07 3.29 -5.82
N VAL A 176 2.16 3.40 -4.86
CA VAL A 176 1.28 4.56 -4.66
C VAL A 176 1.10 4.81 -3.17
N GLY A 177 0.63 5.98 -2.77
CA GLY A 177 0.23 6.25 -1.39
C GLY A 177 -0.77 5.20 -0.87
N SER A 178 -0.62 4.77 0.39
CA SER A 178 -1.43 3.68 0.99
C SER A 178 -2.95 3.89 0.91
N ILE A 179 -3.40 5.14 0.86
CA ILE A 179 -4.82 5.45 0.71
C ILE A 179 -5.38 4.96 -0.65
N HIS A 180 -4.54 4.97 -1.69
CA HIS A 180 -4.93 4.58 -3.04
C HIS A 180 -5.13 3.07 -3.15
N THR A 181 -4.43 2.25 -2.35
CA THR A 181 -4.46 0.79 -2.52
C THR A 181 -5.70 0.11 -1.95
N ILE A 182 -6.50 0.81 -1.13
CA ILE A 182 -7.71 0.27 -0.51
C ILE A 182 -8.63 -0.42 -1.56
N LYS A 183 -9.21 -1.56 -1.19
CA LYS A 183 -10.09 -2.33 -2.09
C LYS A 183 -11.57 -2.37 -1.65
N ALA A 184 -11.92 -1.67 -0.56
CA ALA A 184 -13.27 -1.59 -0.04
C ALA A 184 -13.69 -0.14 0.23
N PRO A 185 -14.98 0.20 0.15
CA PRO A 185 -15.46 1.52 0.53
C PRO A 185 -15.12 1.83 2.00
N ILE A 186 -14.56 3.01 2.24
CA ILE A 186 -14.33 3.56 3.58
C ILE A 186 -15.34 4.68 3.85
N GLU A 187 -15.82 4.73 5.09
CA GLU A 187 -16.66 5.81 5.58
C GLU A 187 -15.79 6.93 6.16
N TRP A 188 -15.64 8.01 5.39
CA TRP A 188 -14.91 9.21 5.81
C TRP A 188 -15.69 10.00 6.87
N LEU A 189 -14.99 10.56 7.86
CA LEU A 189 -15.59 11.44 8.86
C LEU A 189 -15.85 12.85 8.30
N THR A 190 -15.17 13.20 7.21
CA THR A 190 -15.41 14.40 6.40
C THR A 190 -16.08 14.02 5.09
N ALA A 191 -16.90 14.91 4.54
CA ALA A 191 -17.64 14.72 3.28
C ALA A 191 -16.76 14.65 2.01
N ASP A 192 -15.46 14.38 2.16
CA ASP A 192 -14.53 14.30 1.04
C ASP A 192 -14.62 12.93 0.37
N ASN A 193 -15.37 12.88 -0.73
CA ASN A 193 -15.52 11.72 -1.61
C ASN A 193 -14.48 11.70 -2.75
N SER A 194 -13.36 12.41 -2.61
CA SER A 194 -12.32 12.49 -3.64
C SER A 194 -11.55 11.17 -3.87
N TYR A 195 -11.72 10.18 -3.00
CA TYR A 195 -11.10 8.87 -3.14
C TYR A 195 -12.12 7.82 -3.61
N LYS A 196 -11.71 7.03 -4.59
CA LYS A 196 -12.49 5.93 -5.17
C LYS A 196 -11.78 4.57 -5.04
N TYR A 197 -10.56 4.60 -4.52
CA TYR A 197 -9.67 3.49 -4.20
C TYR A 197 -9.30 2.65 -5.42
N LEU A 198 -8.02 2.67 -5.78
CA LEU A 198 -7.48 2.06 -7.00
C LEU A 198 -7.78 0.55 -7.05
N GLY A 199 -7.63 -0.17 -5.93
CA GLY A 199 -7.92 -1.60 -5.86
C GLY A 199 -9.38 -1.92 -6.19
N LEU A 200 -10.31 -1.12 -5.66
CA LEU A 200 -11.74 -1.27 -5.95
C LEU A 200 -12.06 -0.94 -7.41
N LEU A 201 -11.46 0.12 -7.95
CA LEU A 201 -11.70 0.58 -9.32
C LEU A 201 -11.17 -0.38 -10.39
N LEU A 202 -9.98 -0.95 -10.19
CA LEU A 202 -9.40 -1.91 -11.13
C LEU A 202 -10.28 -3.16 -11.24
N ASN A 203 -10.70 -3.71 -10.10
CA ASN A 203 -11.63 -4.86 -10.07
C ASN A 203 -12.97 -4.54 -10.75
N LYS A 204 -13.49 -3.32 -10.58
CA LYS A 204 -14.73 -2.90 -11.24
C LYS A 204 -14.57 -2.76 -12.76
N LYS A 205 -13.44 -2.23 -13.23
CA LYS A 205 -13.17 -1.97 -14.65
C LYS A 205 -12.84 -3.25 -15.40
N ASN A 206 -12.06 -4.13 -14.80
CA ASN A 206 -11.73 -5.43 -15.37
C ASN A 206 -11.79 -6.53 -14.28
N PRO A 207 -12.95 -7.16 -14.09
CA PRO A 207 -13.16 -8.20 -13.07
C PRO A 207 -12.31 -9.47 -13.26
N LYS A 208 -11.63 -9.62 -14.41
CA LYS A 208 -10.74 -10.75 -14.67
C LYS A 208 -9.33 -10.51 -14.15
N LEU A 209 -8.95 -9.26 -13.85
CA LEU A 209 -7.65 -8.95 -13.27
C LEU A 209 -7.58 -9.49 -11.85
N LYS A 210 -6.50 -10.22 -11.56
CA LYS A 210 -6.14 -10.56 -10.20
C LYS A 210 -5.32 -9.41 -9.62
N VAL A 211 -5.93 -8.65 -8.71
CA VAL A 211 -5.29 -7.50 -8.05
C VAL A 211 -5.01 -7.87 -6.59
N SER A 212 -3.76 -7.70 -6.16
CA SER A 212 -3.37 -7.80 -4.75
C SER A 212 -3.12 -6.40 -4.19
N SER A 213 -3.85 -6.04 -3.13
CA SER A 213 -3.69 -4.79 -2.40
C SER A 213 -2.87 -4.99 -1.13
N ILE A 214 -1.75 -4.29 -1.01
CA ILE A 214 -0.86 -4.38 0.15
C ILE A 214 -0.64 -2.97 0.67
N TYR A 215 -0.66 -2.79 1.99
CA TYR A 215 -0.23 -1.53 2.61
C TYR A 215 1.04 -1.74 3.42
N GLN A 216 1.84 -0.69 3.52
CA GLN A 216 3.00 -0.66 4.40
C GLN A 216 2.65 0.05 5.70
N GLU A 217 2.88 -0.63 6.82
CA GLU A 217 2.73 -0.12 8.17
C GLU A 217 4.10 0.24 8.72
N ILE A 218 4.21 1.41 9.32
CA ILE A 218 5.44 1.80 10.04
C ILE A 218 5.13 1.66 11.49
N ASN A 219 5.93 0.86 12.18
CA ASN A 219 5.69 0.60 13.57
C ASN A 219 5.87 1.88 14.39
N LYS A 220 4.74 2.43 14.85
CA LYS A 220 4.70 3.40 15.93
C LYS A 220 3.99 2.74 17.09
N PRO A 221 4.68 2.49 18.22
CA PRO A 221 4.12 1.75 19.35
C PRO A 221 3.10 2.59 20.13
N ASP A 222 1.97 2.90 19.48
CA ASP A 222 0.86 3.68 20.03
C ASP A 222 -0.21 2.77 20.66
N SER A 223 -0.14 1.45 20.41
CA SER A 223 -0.99 0.41 21.02
C SER A 223 -0.18 -0.79 21.53
N ASP A 224 -0.80 -1.63 22.37
CA ASP A 224 -0.15 -2.85 22.86
C ASP A 224 0.13 -3.88 21.76
N ILE A 225 -0.66 -3.86 20.67
CA ILE A 225 -0.38 -4.65 19.46
C ILE A 225 0.86 -4.09 18.76
N ASP A 226 0.96 -2.77 18.58
CA ASP A 226 2.10 -2.14 17.93
C ASP A 226 3.40 -2.36 18.73
N LYS A 227 3.34 -2.28 20.07
CA LYS A 227 4.45 -2.66 20.97
C LYS A 227 4.86 -4.13 20.82
N SER A 228 3.89 -5.01 20.59
CA SER A 228 4.19 -6.43 20.40
C SER A 228 4.82 -6.68 19.02
N LEU A 229 4.37 -5.95 18.00
CA LEU A 229 4.99 -5.93 16.68
C LEU A 229 6.39 -5.29 16.72
N SER A 230 6.68 -4.35 17.63
CA SER A 230 8.00 -3.71 17.72
C SER A 230 9.09 -4.63 18.25
N ASN A 231 8.70 -5.82 18.75
CA ASN A 231 9.64 -6.85 19.16
C ASN A 231 10.19 -7.66 17.98
N PHE A 232 9.63 -7.51 16.78
CA PHE A 232 10.32 -7.99 15.59
C PHE A 232 11.56 -7.11 15.36
N GLU A 233 12.70 -7.70 14.99
CA GLU A 233 13.93 -6.95 14.70
C GLU A 233 14.08 -6.65 13.20
N GLU A 234 13.27 -7.30 12.37
CA GLU A 234 13.38 -7.31 10.91
C GLU A 234 12.05 -6.90 10.27
N CYS A 235 12.10 -6.21 9.13
CA CYS A 235 10.92 -5.94 8.32
C CYS A 235 10.23 -7.26 7.93
N ILE A 236 8.93 -7.37 8.19
CA ILE A 236 8.15 -8.59 7.92
C ILE A 236 6.94 -8.30 7.05
N ALA A 237 6.57 -9.27 6.22
CA ALA A 237 5.32 -9.24 5.48
C ALA A 237 4.38 -10.37 5.92
N CYS A 238 3.07 -10.14 5.83
CA CYS A 238 2.08 -11.14 6.18
C CYS A 238 0.80 -10.98 5.34
N ASN A 239 0.15 -12.10 5.03
CA ASN A 239 -1.22 -12.08 4.52
C ASN A 239 -2.17 -11.66 5.64
N ILE A 240 -3.12 -10.79 5.29
CA ILE A 240 -4.16 -10.37 6.22
C ILE A 240 -5.19 -11.50 6.37
N GLY A 241 -5.40 -11.95 7.60
CA GLY A 241 -6.36 -13.00 7.96
C GLY A 241 -7.34 -12.55 9.04
N GLU A 242 -8.19 -13.47 9.51
CA GLU A 242 -9.24 -13.19 10.51
C GLU A 242 -8.80 -12.34 11.72
N PRO A 243 -7.63 -12.57 12.35
CA PRO A 243 -7.21 -11.77 13.52
C PRO A 243 -6.99 -10.28 13.23
N PHE A 244 -6.83 -9.89 11.96
CA PHE A 244 -6.68 -8.49 11.55
C PHE A 244 -7.98 -7.68 11.65
N SER A 245 -9.14 -8.33 11.79
CA SER A 245 -10.39 -7.62 12.12
C SER A 245 -10.33 -6.87 13.45
N LEU A 246 -9.37 -7.25 14.31
CA LEU A 246 -9.13 -6.67 15.63
C LEU A 246 -7.99 -5.65 15.62
N TYR A 247 -7.27 -5.52 14.51
CA TYR A 247 -6.17 -4.58 14.32
C TYR A 247 -6.66 -3.37 13.54
N GLU A 248 -6.28 -2.17 13.99
CA GLU A 248 -6.72 -0.92 13.36
C GLU A 248 -5.63 -0.23 12.53
N GLY A 249 -4.36 -0.66 12.58
CA GLY A 249 -3.25 -0.07 11.83
C GLY A 249 -2.88 1.33 12.30
N SER A 250 -1.68 1.53 12.86
CA SER A 250 -1.28 2.86 13.37
C SER A 250 -1.30 3.94 12.27
N SER A 251 -0.84 3.59 11.06
CA SER A 251 -0.82 4.49 9.91
C SER A 251 -2.22 4.76 9.36
N LEU A 252 -3.14 3.80 9.51
CA LEU A 252 -4.53 3.93 9.06
C LEU A 252 -5.39 4.72 10.04
N ARG A 253 -5.07 4.71 11.34
CA ARG A 253 -5.70 5.59 12.34
C ARG A 253 -5.48 7.08 12.09
N LEU A 254 -4.46 7.44 11.32
CA LEU A 254 -4.21 8.82 10.90
C LEU A 254 -5.15 9.28 9.78
N LEU A 255 -5.91 8.35 9.19
CA LEU A 255 -6.94 8.69 8.22
C LEU A 255 -8.14 9.26 8.96
N ASN A 256 -8.69 10.35 8.41
CA ASN A 256 -9.87 10.99 8.95
C ASN A 256 -11.17 10.22 8.59
N CYS A 257 -11.20 8.93 8.92
CA CYS A 257 -12.27 8.00 8.61
C CYS A 257 -12.71 7.21 9.85
N LYS A 258 -13.87 6.55 9.75
CA LYS A 258 -14.24 5.52 10.73
C LYS A 258 -13.25 4.36 10.69
N PRO A 259 -13.16 3.55 11.77
CA PRO A 259 -12.31 2.37 11.81
C PRO A 259 -12.49 1.50 10.56
N ILE A 260 -11.38 1.20 9.91
CA ILE A 260 -11.35 0.41 8.67
C ILE A 260 -11.29 -1.06 9.06
N ASN A 261 -12.14 -1.88 8.45
CA ASN A 261 -12.01 -3.32 8.51
C ASN A 261 -10.83 -3.76 7.62
N ILE A 262 -9.66 -3.99 8.23
CA ILE A 262 -8.41 -4.29 7.53
C ILE A 262 -8.52 -5.48 6.55
N PRO A 263 -9.10 -6.64 6.94
CA PRO A 263 -9.38 -7.74 6.01
C PRO A 263 -10.17 -7.38 4.76
N GLN A 264 -11.08 -6.41 4.85
CA GLN A 264 -11.85 -5.95 3.69
C GLN A 264 -11.06 -4.96 2.83
N ALA A 265 -10.19 -4.16 3.44
CA ALA A 265 -9.48 -3.08 2.75
C ALA A 265 -8.19 -3.53 2.04
N PHE A 266 -7.52 -4.59 2.51
CA PHE A 266 -6.22 -5.02 2.00
C PHE A 266 -6.10 -6.57 1.98
N ASP A 267 -5.17 -7.10 1.19
CA ASP A 267 -4.80 -8.52 1.13
C ASP A 267 -3.54 -8.84 1.96
N GLY A 268 -2.69 -7.83 2.17
CA GLY A 268 -1.43 -7.98 2.86
C GLY A 268 -0.95 -6.72 3.55
N VAL A 269 -0.02 -6.93 4.46
CA VAL A 269 0.67 -5.86 5.17
C VAL A 269 2.17 -6.14 5.17
N ILE A 270 2.97 -5.08 5.07
CA ILE A 270 4.40 -5.10 5.34
C ILE A 270 4.66 -4.19 6.54
N TYR A 271 5.24 -4.73 7.60
CA TYR A 271 5.60 -4.00 8.81
C TYR A 271 7.07 -3.59 8.75
N HIS A 272 7.29 -2.29 8.83
CA HIS A 272 8.62 -1.68 8.93
C HIS A 272 8.93 -1.31 10.37
N HIS A 273 10.20 -1.50 10.75
CA HIS A 273 10.75 -1.13 12.05
C HIS A 273 11.30 0.29 12.07
#